data_AF-A0A8D8NFL1-F1
#
_entry.id   AF-A0A8D8NFL1-F1
#
_cell.length_a   1.000
_cell.length_b   1.000
_cell.length_c   1.000
_cell.angle_alpha   90.00
_cell.angle_beta   90.00
_cell.angle_gamma   90.00
#
_symmetry.space_group_name_H-M   'P 1'
#
loop_
_entity.id
_entity.type
_entity.pdbx_description
1 polymer ?
#
loop_
_entity_poly.entity_id
_entity_poly.type
_entity_poly.pdbx_seq_one_letter_code
_entity_poly.pdbx_strand_id
1 'polypeptide(L)'
;MVDLVAGENLIKRSTRDFYYNIRDRTTYTELYKRTMRAINDEEPLPLDLSEAHCGWPDRLLLPKGLPNGYELTFFFVISPFRAPKVAQYSTYDATISCGAGSGSKYTDDLPF
;
A
#
# COMPACT_ATOMS: atom_id res chain seq x y z
N MET A 1 -7.11 1.25 10.12
CA MET A 1 -7.76 1.39 11.44
C MET A 1 -9.25 1.51 11.21
N VAL A 2 -10.08 1.10 12.16
CA VAL A 2 -11.54 1.26 12.11
C VAL A 2 -12.03 1.67 13.49
N ASP A 3 -12.95 2.61 13.54
CA ASP A 3 -13.64 2.98 14.78
C ASP A 3 -14.84 2.06 14.97
N LEU A 4 -14.99 1.52 16.16
CA LEU A 4 -16.06 0.60 16.51
C LEU A 4 -16.97 1.25 17.56
N VAL A 5 -18.27 1.03 17.42
CA VAL A 5 -19.26 1.44 18.43
C VAL A 5 -19.61 0.27 19.33
N ALA A 6 -20.22 0.56 20.49
CA ALA A 6 -20.78 -0.47 21.34
C ALA A 6 -21.89 -1.23 20.59
N GLY A 7 -21.82 -2.57 20.58
CA GLY A 7 -22.78 -3.43 19.91
C GLY A 7 -22.28 -3.98 18.57
N GLU A 8 -23.20 -4.18 17.63
CA GLU A 8 -22.92 -4.80 16.34
C GLU A 8 -22.23 -3.83 15.38
N ASN A 9 -21.18 -4.30 14.72
CA ASN A 9 -20.42 -3.54 13.73
C ASN A 9 -20.23 -4.38 12.46
N LEU A 10 -20.39 -3.75 11.29
CA LEU A 10 -20.12 -4.36 9.99
C LEU A 10 -18.87 -3.73 9.38
N ILE A 11 -17.76 -4.48 9.33
CA ILE A 11 -16.50 -4.01 8.74
C ILE A 11 -16.47 -4.42 7.26
N LYS A 12 -16.38 -3.43 6.37
CA LYS A 12 -16.14 -3.63 4.94
C LYS A 12 -14.76 -3.10 4.58
N ARG A 13 -13.98 -3.88 3.84
CA ARG A 13 -12.64 -3.48 3.40
C ARG A 13 -12.38 -3.93 1.97
N SER A 14 -11.85 -3.03 1.15
CA SER A 14 -11.38 -3.36 -0.20
C SER A 14 -9.94 -3.84 -0.16
N THR A 15 -9.55 -4.69 -1.10
CA THR A 15 -8.12 -5.01 -1.35
C THR A 15 -7.35 -3.78 -1.79
N ARG A 16 -8.03 -2.77 -2.35
CA ARG A 16 -7.44 -1.47 -2.69
C ARG A 16 -7.05 -0.62 -1.48
N ASP A 17 -7.60 -0.94 -0.31
CA ASP A 17 -7.31 -0.27 0.97
C ASP A 17 -6.31 -1.08 1.81
N PHE A 18 -5.68 -2.10 1.22
CA PHE A 18 -4.61 -2.83 1.86
C PHE A 18 -3.38 -1.91 1.87
N TYR A 19 -2.76 -1.73 3.03
CA TYR A 19 -1.74 -0.69 3.20
C TYR A 19 -0.38 -1.08 2.59
N TYR A 20 -0.21 -2.33 2.21
CA TYR A 20 1.08 -2.90 1.82
C TYR A 20 1.19 -3.19 0.33
N ASN A 21 0.07 -3.28 -0.40
CA ASN A 21 0.11 -3.47 -1.85
C ASN A 21 0.25 -2.13 -2.59
N ILE A 22 0.86 -2.20 -3.76
CA ILE A 22 1.03 -1.08 -4.68
C ILE A 22 0.55 -1.48 -6.07
N ARG A 23 0.04 -0.49 -6.81
CA ARG A 23 -0.35 -0.66 -8.20
C ARG A 23 0.88 -0.77 -9.08
N ASP A 24 0.64 -1.24 -10.30
CA ASP A 24 1.65 -1.17 -11.34
C ASP A 24 2.06 0.27 -11.59
N ARG A 25 3.37 0.44 -11.80
CA ARG A 25 3.95 1.74 -12.05
C ARG A 25 3.64 2.23 -13.45
N THR A 26 3.60 3.55 -13.58
CA THR A 26 3.60 4.19 -14.88
C THR A 26 4.83 3.73 -15.66
N THR A 27 4.61 3.15 -16.83
CA THR A 27 5.72 2.69 -17.69
C THR A 27 6.52 3.88 -18.21
N TYR A 28 7.80 3.65 -18.53
CA TYR A 28 8.64 4.68 -19.13
C TYR A 28 8.01 5.29 -20.39
N THR A 29 7.43 4.46 -21.26
CA THR A 29 6.77 4.91 -22.49
C THR A 29 5.59 5.82 -22.21
N GLU A 30 4.78 5.50 -21.21
CA GLU A 30 3.64 6.33 -20.82
C GLU A 30 4.10 7.66 -20.23
N LEU A 31 5.10 7.62 -19.34
CA LEU A 31 5.68 8.82 -18.76
C LEU A 31 6.28 9.73 -19.86
N TYR A 32 7.04 9.16 -20.79
CA TYR A 32 7.61 9.87 -21.94
C TYR A 32 6.52 10.57 -22.78
N LYS A 33 5.44 9.84 -23.12
CA LYS A 33 4.33 10.41 -23.88
C LYS A 33 3.67 11.58 -23.16
N ARG A 34 3.40 11.44 -21.85
CA ARG A 34 2.81 12.52 -21.04
C ARG A 34 3.71 13.75 -21.01
N THR A 35 5.01 13.56 -20.82
CA THR A 35 5.99 14.64 -20.85
C THR A 35 6.02 15.35 -22.20
N MET A 36 6.05 14.60 -23.31
CA MET A 36 6.06 15.20 -24.65
C MET A 36 4.78 15.98 -24.95
N ARG A 37 3.62 15.48 -24.54
CA ARG A 37 2.34 16.18 -24.68
C ARG A 37 2.27 17.46 -23.87
N ALA A 38 2.85 17.47 -22.66
CA ALA A 38 2.95 18.67 -21.85
C ALA A 38 3.90 19.71 -22.45
N ILE A 39 5.01 19.29 -23.05
CA ILE A 39 5.94 20.18 -23.78
C ILE A 39 5.25 20.81 -25.00
N ASN A 40 4.32 20.09 -25.64
CA ASN A 40 3.55 20.57 -26.80
C ASN A 40 2.26 21.33 -26.43
N ASP A 41 2.07 21.70 -25.17
CA ASP A 41 0.86 22.37 -24.67
C ASP A 41 -0.46 21.60 -24.90
N GLU A 42 -0.41 20.29 -25.11
CA GLU A 42 -1.60 19.45 -25.36
C GLU A 42 -2.31 19.04 -24.06
N GLU A 43 -1.55 18.77 -23.00
CA GLU A 43 -2.09 18.43 -21.68
C GLU A 43 -1.09 18.78 -20.58
N PRO A 44 -1.53 19.42 -19.48
CA PRO A 44 -0.62 19.76 -18.38
C PRO A 44 -0.10 18.51 -17.66
N LEU A 45 1.20 18.50 -17.36
CA LEU A 45 1.79 17.49 -16.49
C LEU A 45 1.49 17.84 -15.01
N PRO A 46 0.93 16.92 -14.22
CA PRO A 46 0.73 17.14 -12.79
C PRO A 46 2.05 17.45 -12.07
N LEU A 47 1.99 18.36 -11.08
CA LEU A 47 3.16 18.69 -10.25
C LEU A 47 3.62 17.51 -9.39
N ASP A 48 2.67 16.67 -8.95
CA ASP A 48 2.95 15.47 -8.19
C ASP A 48 2.61 14.23 -9.03
N LEU A 49 3.67 13.47 -9.35
CA LEU A 49 3.62 12.16 -10.01
C LEU A 49 4.24 11.07 -9.12
N SER A 50 4.28 11.31 -7.80
CA SER A 50 4.89 10.36 -6.88
C SER A 50 4.13 9.04 -6.90
N GLU A 51 4.88 7.97 -7.16
CA GLU A 51 4.41 6.60 -7.04
C GLU A 51 5.15 5.93 -5.89
N ALA A 52 4.49 5.00 -5.21
CA ALA A 52 5.11 4.27 -4.11
C ALA A 52 6.36 3.53 -4.58
N HIS A 53 7.52 3.88 -3.99
CA HIS A 53 8.79 3.22 -4.28
C HIS A 53 8.82 1.77 -3.77
N CYS A 54 8.07 1.47 -2.72
CA CYS A 54 8.07 0.16 -2.09
C CYS A 54 6.65 -0.34 -1.87
N GLY A 55 6.46 -1.64 -2.02
CA GLY A 55 5.21 -2.32 -1.73
C GLY A 55 5.10 -3.65 -2.47
N TRP A 56 4.12 -4.44 -2.08
CA TRP A 56 3.79 -5.70 -2.73
C TRP A 56 2.96 -5.47 -3.99
N PRO A 57 3.23 -6.10 -5.14
CA PRO A 57 2.39 -5.90 -6.32
C PRO A 57 0.94 -6.37 -6.06
N ASP A 58 -0.04 -5.49 -6.30
CA ASP A 58 -1.46 -5.78 -6.03
C ASP A 58 -1.96 -7.03 -6.76
N ARG A 59 -1.50 -7.24 -8.01
CA ARG A 59 -1.80 -8.43 -8.81
C ARG A 59 -1.25 -9.75 -8.26
N LEU A 60 -0.41 -9.71 -7.22
CA LEU A 60 0.18 -10.88 -6.55
C LEU A 60 -0.30 -11.03 -5.10
N LEU A 61 -1.38 -10.34 -4.71
CA LEU A 61 -1.88 -10.38 -3.32
C LEU A 61 -2.29 -11.79 -2.87
N LEU A 62 -2.83 -12.59 -3.79
CA LEU A 62 -3.22 -13.98 -3.53
C LEU A 62 -2.20 -14.95 -4.13
N PRO A 63 -1.94 -16.10 -3.47
CA PRO A 63 -1.21 -17.20 -4.09
C PRO A 63 -1.88 -17.64 -5.38
N LYS A 64 -1.10 -18.17 -6.32
CA LYS A 64 -1.60 -18.66 -7.62
C LYS A 64 -2.71 -19.72 -7.50
N GLY A 65 -2.67 -20.53 -6.45
CA GLY A 65 -3.58 -21.67 -6.25
C GLY A 65 -3.31 -22.84 -7.21
N LEU A 66 -4.26 -23.76 -7.28
CA LEU A 66 -4.25 -24.94 -8.15
C LEU A 66 -5.45 -24.90 -9.11
N PRO A 67 -5.38 -25.56 -10.29
CA PRO A 67 -6.47 -25.56 -11.27
C PRO A 67 -7.81 -26.07 -10.72
N ASN A 68 -7.75 -26.98 -9.74
CA ASN A 68 -8.91 -27.58 -9.06
C ASN A 68 -9.30 -26.88 -7.75
N GLY A 69 -8.78 -25.67 -7.51
CA GLY A 69 -8.97 -24.95 -6.26
C GLY A 69 -7.86 -25.23 -5.24
N TYR A 70 -7.58 -24.24 -4.41
CA TYR A 70 -6.62 -24.34 -3.33
C TYR A 70 -7.24 -23.74 -2.08
N GLU A 71 -7.52 -24.59 -1.10
CA GLU A 71 -8.17 -24.19 0.14
C GLU A 71 -7.19 -23.40 1.02
N LEU A 72 -7.66 -22.26 1.53
CA LEU A 72 -6.89 -21.35 2.37
C LEU A 72 -7.74 -20.98 3.58
N THR A 73 -7.12 -20.97 4.76
CA THR A 73 -7.74 -20.39 5.95
C THR A 73 -7.58 -18.89 5.92
N PHE A 74 -8.69 -18.15 5.81
CA PHE A 74 -8.67 -16.70 5.95
C PHE A 74 -8.82 -16.32 7.42
N PHE A 75 -7.76 -15.77 7.99
CA PHE A 75 -7.68 -15.44 9.42
C PHE A 75 -7.76 -13.93 9.66
N PHE A 76 -8.54 -13.55 10.68
CA PHE A 76 -8.71 -12.16 11.09
C PHE A 76 -8.46 -12.03 12.60
N VAL A 77 -7.72 -10.98 12.98
CA VAL A 77 -7.54 -10.57 14.38
C VAL A 77 -8.00 -9.13 14.51
N ILE A 78 -8.84 -8.88 15.51
CA ILE A 78 -9.22 -7.52 15.91
C ILE A 78 -8.53 -7.26 17.25
N SER A 79 -7.61 -6.31 17.24
CA SER A 79 -6.87 -5.86 18.43
C SER A 79 -7.18 -4.38 18.72
N PRO A 80 -7.08 -3.94 19.99
CA PRO A 80 -7.10 -2.52 20.30
C PRO A 80 -5.96 -1.80 19.58
N PHE A 81 -6.27 -0.68 18.93
CA PHE A 81 -5.24 0.14 18.30
C PHE A 81 -4.29 0.74 19.34
N ARG A 82 -2.99 0.67 19.04
CA ARG A 82 -1.93 1.30 19.83
C ARG A 82 -1.00 2.01 18.87
N ALA A 83 -0.80 3.30 19.07
CA ALA A 83 0.04 4.09 18.19
C ALA A 83 1.50 3.62 18.23
N PRO A 84 2.20 3.59 17.08
CA PRO A 84 3.60 3.18 17.04
C PRO A 84 4.47 4.15 17.85
N LYS A 85 5.56 3.63 18.43
CA LYS A 85 6.51 4.41 19.23
C LYS A 85 7.28 5.45 18.41
N VAL A 86 7.42 5.21 17.11
CA VAL A 86 8.08 6.09 16.16
C VAL A 86 7.05 6.54 15.13
N ALA A 87 7.04 7.82 14.80
CA ALA A 87 6.13 8.37 13.79
C ALA A 87 6.32 7.62 12.46
N GLN A 88 5.21 7.25 11.83
CA GLN A 88 5.26 6.47 10.59
C GLN A 88 6.02 7.24 9.51
N TYR A 89 6.86 6.55 8.74
CA TYR A 89 7.61 7.11 7.61
C TYR A 89 8.61 8.23 7.94
N SER A 90 9.03 8.37 9.22
CA SER A 90 9.86 9.50 9.65
C SER A 90 11.37 9.24 9.75
N THR A 91 11.80 7.98 9.96
CA THR A 91 13.19 7.65 10.34
C THR A 91 13.97 6.88 9.26
N TYR A 92 13.54 6.96 8.00
CA TYR A 92 14.22 6.26 6.91
C TYR A 92 14.06 6.93 5.56
N ASP A 93 15.00 6.62 4.66
CA ASP A 93 14.85 6.92 3.23
C ASP A 93 14.05 5.80 2.55
N ALA A 94 12.87 6.18 2.03
CA ALA A 94 11.95 5.24 1.38
C ALA A 94 12.49 4.63 0.08
N THR A 95 13.48 5.26 -0.54
CA THR A 95 14.16 4.72 -1.73
C THR A 95 15.20 3.67 -1.41
N ILE A 96 15.76 3.69 -0.19
CA ILE A 96 16.85 2.81 0.21
C ILE A 96 16.34 1.58 0.95
N SER A 97 15.52 1.76 1.99
CA SER A 97 15.22 0.68 2.93
C SER A 97 13.75 0.27 2.98
N CYS A 98 12.84 1.03 2.36
CA CYS A 98 11.41 0.82 2.50
C CYS A 98 10.93 0.75 3.99
N GLY A 99 11.70 1.32 4.91
CA GLY A 99 11.42 1.30 6.35
C GLY A 99 11.81 0.00 7.05
N ALA A 100 12.49 -0.92 6.36
CA ALA A 100 13.03 -2.11 7.01
C ALA A 100 14.07 -1.70 8.06
N GLY A 101 13.88 -2.17 9.30
CA GLY A 101 14.75 -1.85 10.43
C GLY A 101 14.60 -0.45 11.03
N SER A 102 13.75 0.42 10.47
CA SER A 102 13.62 1.81 10.95
C SER A 102 12.72 1.98 12.17
N GLY A 103 11.90 0.97 12.48
CA GLY A 103 10.83 1.04 13.50
C GLY A 103 9.64 1.93 13.13
N SER A 104 9.71 2.67 12.01
CA SER A 104 8.69 3.63 11.55
C SER A 104 7.86 3.12 10.36
N LYS A 105 7.98 1.84 10.00
CA LYS A 105 7.19 1.22 8.93
C LYS A 105 5.77 0.83 9.37
N TYR A 106 5.61 0.47 10.65
CA TYR A 106 4.41 -0.18 11.16
C TYR A 106 3.34 0.82 11.55
N THR A 107 2.08 0.39 11.43
CA THR A 107 0.90 1.19 11.75
C THR A 107 0.51 1.12 13.22
N ASP A 108 1.01 0.12 13.95
CA ASP A 108 0.80 -0.05 15.39
C ASP A 108 2.11 -0.39 16.11
N ASP A 109 2.04 -0.60 17.44
CA ASP A 109 3.18 -0.98 18.27
C ASP A 109 3.37 -2.50 18.44
N LEU A 110 2.64 -3.31 17.68
CA LEU A 110 2.71 -4.76 17.78
C LEU A 110 3.97 -5.31 17.10
N PRO A 111 4.53 -6.45 17.59
CA PRO A 111 5.62 -7.12 16.90
C PRO A 111 5.21 -7.59 15.50
N PHE A 112 6.15 -7.50 14.55
CA PHE A 112 6.05 -8.11 13.23
C PHE A 112 6.56 -9.56 13.25
#